data_AF-A0A3M2E4Y7-F1
#
_entry.id   AF-A0A3M2E4Y7-F1
#
_cell.length_a   1.000
_cell.length_b   1.000
_cell.length_c   1.000
_cell.angle_alpha   90.00
_cell.angle_beta   90.00
_cell.angle_gamma   90.00
#
_symmetry.space_group_name_H-M   'P 1'
#
loop_
_entity.id
_entity.type
_entity.pdbx_description
1 polymer ?
#
loop_
_entity_poly.entity_id
_entity_poly.type
_entity_poly.pdbx_seq_one_letter_code
_entity_poly.pdbx_strand_id
1 'polypeptide(L)'
;MKDPKRRIGAIALVKRISELECDKYKASLGRLQARLQEIEDEVAALNGLRDSEGRISSPDSAPYLAGFLTSIESRKRFLAQEAEAHRASIEDLMDRLQAAFLEVKTAEAAIRSASHQLQTEEKRREQGEIEEVAKTIFLRQQS
;
A
#
# COMPACT_ATOMS: atom_id res chain seq x y z
N MET A 1 -6.08 -9.08 -29.15
CA MET A 1 -6.61 -7.71 -28.92
C MET A 1 -5.97 -6.78 -29.94
N LYS A 2 -6.71 -6.27 -30.94
CA LYS A 2 -6.12 -5.64 -32.16
C LYS A 2 -5.87 -4.12 -32.08
N ASP A 3 -6.30 -3.43 -31.02
CA ASP A 3 -6.19 -1.97 -30.91
C ASP A 3 -5.17 -1.57 -29.80
N PRO A 4 -4.02 -0.98 -30.17
CA PRO A 4 -2.99 -0.53 -29.22
C PRO A 4 -3.51 0.49 -28.21
N LYS A 5 -4.43 1.39 -28.59
CA LYS A 5 -4.99 2.42 -27.69
C LYS A 5 -5.87 1.78 -26.62
N ARG A 6 -6.69 0.77 -27.00
CA ARG A 6 -7.46 -0.02 -26.03
C ARG A 6 -6.57 -0.80 -25.07
N ARG A 7 -5.43 -1.33 -25.55
CA ARG A 7 -4.45 -2.02 -24.70
C ARG A 7 -3.83 -1.08 -23.67
N ILE A 8 -3.40 0.11 -24.09
CA ILE A 8 -2.88 1.14 -23.18
C ILE A 8 -3.94 1.52 -22.14
N GLY A 9 -5.19 1.73 -22.58
CA GLY A 9 -6.30 2.04 -21.68
C GLY A 9 -6.57 0.95 -20.64
N ALA A 10 -6.52 -0.32 -21.03
CA ALA A 10 -6.68 -1.44 -20.10
C ALA A 10 -5.54 -1.50 -19.07
N ILE A 11 -4.28 -1.31 -19.49
CA ILE A 11 -3.13 -1.28 -18.57
C ILE A 11 -3.23 -0.07 -17.62
N ALA A 12 -3.70 1.08 -18.11
CA ALA A 12 -3.93 2.26 -17.27
C ALA A 12 -5.02 2.02 -16.21
N LEU A 13 -6.06 1.25 -16.54
CA LEU A 13 -7.06 0.84 -15.56
C LEU A 13 -6.47 -0.06 -14.47
N VAL A 14 -5.67 -1.06 -14.86
CA VAL A 14 -4.96 -1.93 -13.90
C VAL A 14 -4.08 -1.10 -12.98
N LYS A 15 -3.24 -0.20 -13.54
CA LYS A 15 -2.42 0.73 -12.76
C LYS A 15 -3.25 1.48 -11.72
N ARG A 16 -4.40 2.04 -12.12
CA ARG A 16 -5.27 2.82 -11.24
C ARG A 16 -5.86 1.96 -10.12
N ILE A 17 -6.21 0.71 -10.40
CA ILE A 17 -6.70 -0.23 -9.38
C ILE A 17 -5.59 -0.50 -8.37
N SER A 18 -4.37 -0.86 -8.82
CA SER A 18 -3.25 -1.13 -7.93
C SER A 18 -2.82 0.10 -7.12
N GLU A 19 -2.95 1.31 -7.66
CA GLU A 19 -2.74 2.56 -6.92
C GLU A 19 -3.74 2.72 -5.75
N LEU A 20 -5.03 2.44 -6.01
CA LEU A 20 -6.05 2.47 -4.96
C LEU A 20 -5.81 1.40 -3.90
N GLU A 21 -5.34 0.23 -4.30
CA GLU A 21 -4.94 -0.83 -3.36
C GLU A 21 -3.77 -0.40 -2.49
N CYS A 22 -2.74 0.24 -3.07
CA CYS A 22 -1.63 0.82 -2.31
C CYS A 22 -2.12 1.80 -1.24
N ASP A 23 -3.03 2.70 -1.60
CA ASP A 23 -3.58 3.69 -0.66
C ASP A 23 -4.39 3.02 0.46
N LYS A 24 -5.18 1.99 0.12
CA LYS A 24 -5.93 1.19 1.10
C LYS A 24 -5.00 0.46 2.07
N TYR A 25 -3.91 -0.14 1.58
CA TYR A 25 -2.95 -0.83 2.43
C TYR A 25 -2.19 0.14 3.33
N LYS A 26 -1.74 1.30 2.81
CA LYS A 26 -1.12 2.36 3.62
C LYS A 26 -2.03 2.86 4.74
N ALA A 27 -3.30 3.13 4.43
CA ALA A 27 -4.28 3.57 5.43
C ALA A 27 -4.50 2.50 6.52
N SER A 28 -4.50 1.22 6.13
CA SER A 28 -4.65 0.11 7.06
C SER A 28 -3.41 -0.07 7.94
N LEU A 29 -2.21 0.03 7.37
CA LEU A 29 -0.95 0.03 8.11
C LEU A 29 -0.90 1.16 9.15
N GLY A 30 -1.26 2.39 8.75
CA GLY A 30 -1.28 3.53 9.68
C GLY A 30 -2.23 3.31 10.86
N ARG A 31 -3.39 2.69 10.64
CA ARG A 31 -4.33 2.33 11.73
C ARG A 31 -3.75 1.28 12.67
N LEU A 32 -3.11 0.24 12.15
CA LEU A 32 -2.52 -0.81 12.98
C LEU A 32 -1.32 -0.29 13.76
N GLN A 33 -0.49 0.57 13.17
CA GLN A 33 0.62 1.22 13.86
C GLN A 33 0.12 2.13 14.98
N ALA A 34 -0.93 2.92 14.74
CA ALA A 34 -1.57 3.72 15.78
C ALA A 34 -2.10 2.84 16.92
N ARG A 35 -2.73 1.71 16.59
CA ARG A 35 -3.24 0.76 17.59
C ARG A 35 -2.12 0.11 18.42
N LEU A 36 -0.98 -0.20 17.80
CA LEU A 36 0.20 -0.69 18.53
C LEU A 36 0.73 0.36 19.49
N GLN A 37 0.79 1.63 19.08
CA GLN A 37 1.18 2.72 19.98
C GLN A 37 0.22 2.86 21.15
N GLU A 38 -1.09 2.82 20.92
CA GLU A 38 -2.10 2.84 21.99
C GLU A 38 -1.92 1.69 22.98
N ILE A 39 -1.59 0.48 22.49
CA ILE A 39 -1.32 -0.68 23.34
C ILE A 39 -0.05 -0.45 24.18
N GLU A 40 1.01 0.10 23.59
CA GLU A 40 2.24 0.43 24.31
C GLU A 40 1.98 1.46 25.42
N ASP A 41 1.20 2.50 25.12
CA ASP A 41 0.80 3.53 26.07
C ASP A 41 -0.05 2.94 27.20
N GLU A 42 -0.99 2.02 26.89
CA GLU A 42 -1.82 1.33 27.88
C GLU A 42 -0.97 0.44 28.80
N VAL A 43 0.00 -0.30 28.24
CA VAL A 43 0.94 -1.11 29.03
C VAL A 43 1.80 -0.24 29.94
N ALA A 44 2.27 0.92 29.46
CA ALA A 44 3.02 1.87 30.28
C ALA A 44 2.16 2.41 31.44
N ALA A 45 0.90 2.75 31.17
CA ALA A 45 -0.05 3.20 32.19
C ALA A 45 -0.32 2.12 33.26
N LEU A 46 -0.50 0.86 32.84
CA LEU A 46 -0.70 -0.27 33.75
C LEU A 46 0.53 -0.52 34.64
N ASN A 47 1.74 -0.38 34.09
CA ASN A 47 2.96 -0.46 34.89
C ASN A 47 3.04 0.70 35.91
N GLY A 48 2.66 1.92 35.51
CA GLY A 48 2.55 3.07 36.41
C GLY A 48 1.58 2.82 37.56
N LEU A 49 0.38 2.31 37.27
CA LEU A 49 -0.62 1.94 38.29
C LEU A 49 -0.10 0.87 39.25
N ARG A 50 0.54 -0.17 38.71
CA ARG A 50 1.13 -1.23 39.52
C ARG A 50 2.15 -0.68 40.51
N ASP A 51 3.01 0.22 40.04
CA ASP A 51 4.10 0.78 40.83
C ASP A 51 3.62 1.80 41.87
N SER A 52 2.49 2.49 41.63
CA SER A 52 1.87 3.39 42.61
C SER A 52 1.11 2.62 43.71
N GLU A 53 0.27 1.67 43.33
CA GLU A 53 -0.57 0.90 44.27
C GLU A 53 0.26 -0.12 45.06
N GLY A 54 1.30 -0.70 44.45
CA GLY A 54 2.22 -1.61 45.15
C GLY A 54 2.99 -0.95 46.30
N ARG A 55 3.08 0.38 46.33
CA ARG A 55 3.73 1.15 47.41
C ARG A 55 2.78 1.52 48.55
N ILE A 56 1.46 1.52 48.32
CA ILE A 56 0.43 1.93 49.29
C ILE A 56 -0.33 0.67 49.74
N SER A 57 0.31 -0.14 50.59
CA SER A 57 -0.36 -1.30 51.20
C SER A 57 -0.49 -1.09 52.71
N SER A 58 -1.71 -0.84 53.17
CA SER A 58 -2.05 -1.04 54.58
C SER A 58 -2.40 -2.53 54.77
N PRO A 59 -2.35 -3.06 55.99
CA PRO A 59 -2.72 -4.45 56.27
C PRO A 59 -4.14 -4.82 55.81
N ASP A 60 -5.06 -3.85 55.81
CA ASP A 60 -6.47 -4.04 55.42
C ASP A 60 -6.66 -4.11 53.89
N SER A 61 -5.74 -3.52 53.11
CA SER A 61 -5.81 -3.52 51.63
C SER A 61 -5.04 -4.68 50.97
N ALA A 62 -4.23 -5.42 51.75
CA ALA A 62 -3.42 -6.54 51.26
C ALA A 62 -4.22 -7.63 50.50
N PRO A 63 -5.45 -8.02 50.91
CA PRO A 63 -6.24 -8.99 50.16
C PRO A 63 -6.68 -8.49 48.78
N TYR A 64 -6.93 -7.19 48.64
CA TYR A 64 -7.36 -6.56 47.38
C TYR A 64 -6.19 -6.35 46.41
N LEU A 65 -4.99 -6.09 46.94
CA LEU A 65 -3.79 -5.88 46.15
C LEU A 65 -3.43 -7.10 45.28
N ALA A 66 -3.54 -8.32 45.82
CA ALA A 66 -3.26 -9.53 45.07
C ALA A 66 -4.20 -9.71 43.85
N GLY A 67 -5.50 -9.44 44.04
CA GLY A 67 -6.49 -9.49 42.96
C GLY A 67 -6.24 -8.42 41.89
N PHE A 68 -5.89 -7.20 42.33
CA PHE A 68 -5.55 -6.09 41.44
C PHE A 68 -4.28 -6.35 40.61
N LEU A 69 -3.21 -6.85 41.22
CA LEU A 69 -1.98 -7.21 40.49
C LEU A 69 -2.26 -8.32 39.46
N THR A 70 -3.11 -9.29 39.81
CA THR A 70 -3.53 -10.36 38.91
C THR A 70 -4.34 -9.83 37.72
N SER A 71 -5.22 -8.84 37.95
CA SER A 71 -6.02 -8.23 36.87
C SER A 71 -5.15 -7.41 35.91
N ILE A 72 -4.17 -6.65 36.42
CA ILE A 72 -3.17 -5.96 35.61
C ILE A 72 -2.39 -6.92 34.72
N GLU A 73 -1.86 -8.01 35.29
CA GLU A 73 -1.08 -8.98 34.52
C GLU A 73 -1.95 -9.70 33.48
N SER A 74 -3.21 -9.99 33.80
CA SER A 74 -4.17 -10.54 32.84
C SER A 74 -4.44 -9.58 31.69
N ARG A 75 -4.61 -8.27 31.98
CA ARG A 75 -4.80 -7.25 30.95
C ARG A 75 -3.55 -7.09 30.07
N LYS A 76 -2.36 -7.09 30.65
CA LYS A 76 -1.10 -7.04 29.90
C LYS A 76 -0.91 -8.24 28.97
N ARG A 77 -1.29 -9.45 29.40
CA ARG A 77 -1.26 -10.63 28.54
C ARG A 77 -2.24 -10.51 27.36
N PHE A 78 -3.45 -10.01 27.62
CA PHE A 78 -4.42 -9.76 26.56
C PHE A 78 -3.88 -8.75 25.53
N LEU A 79 -3.35 -7.63 26.00
CA LEU A 79 -2.75 -6.59 25.15
C LEU A 79 -1.55 -7.12 24.36
N ALA A 80 -0.72 -7.98 24.95
CA ALA A 80 0.39 -8.61 24.25
C ALA A 80 -0.08 -9.54 23.11
N GLN A 81 -1.16 -10.30 23.33
CA GLN A 81 -1.75 -11.14 22.28
C GLN A 81 -2.36 -10.29 21.15
N GLU A 82 -3.04 -9.19 21.50
CA GLU A 82 -3.58 -8.24 20.53
C GLU A 82 -2.47 -7.59 19.69
N ALA A 83 -1.38 -7.14 20.34
CA ALA A 83 -0.22 -6.57 19.68
C ALA A 83 0.42 -7.55 18.70
N GLU A 84 0.55 -8.82 19.08
CA GLU A 84 1.12 -9.84 18.20
C GLU A 84 0.25 -10.11 16.97
N ALA A 85 -1.07 -10.16 17.15
CA ALA A 85 -2.01 -10.27 16.03
C ALA A 85 -1.91 -9.06 15.07
N HIS A 86 -1.73 -7.86 15.61
CA HIS A 86 -1.53 -6.66 14.80
C HIS A 86 -0.18 -6.64 14.07
N ARG A 87 0.91 -7.11 14.69
CA ARG A 87 2.22 -7.24 14.04
C ARG A 87 2.18 -8.22 12.86
N ALA A 88 1.57 -9.39 13.05
CA ALA A 88 1.37 -10.35 11.96
C ALA A 88 0.54 -9.76 10.81
N SER A 89 -0.49 -8.97 11.14
CA SER A 89 -1.31 -8.28 10.14
C SER A 89 -0.54 -7.17 9.40
N ILE A 90 0.39 -6.49 10.09
CA ILE A 90 1.27 -5.48 9.48
C ILE A 90 2.20 -6.14 8.47
N GLU A 91 2.80 -7.28 8.79
CA GLU A 91 3.68 -8.03 7.89
C GLU A 91 2.96 -8.42 6.59
N ASP A 92 1.78 -9.05 6.69
CA ASP A 92 0.95 -9.39 5.52
C ASP A 92 0.55 -8.15 4.69
N LEU A 93 0.21 -7.03 5.35
CA LEU A 93 -0.12 -5.79 4.65
C LEU A 93 1.09 -5.15 3.97
N MET A 94 2.29 -5.27 4.54
CA MET A 94 3.53 -4.78 3.92
C MET A 94 3.85 -5.58 2.65
N ASP A 95 3.71 -6.90 2.70
CA ASP A 95 3.89 -7.77 1.52
C ASP A 95 2.90 -7.41 0.41
N ARG A 96 1.62 -7.22 0.76
CA ARG A 96 0.58 -6.81 -0.20
C ARG A 96 0.83 -5.41 -0.77
N LEU A 97 1.27 -4.48 0.06
CA LEU A 97 1.64 -3.14 -0.40
C LEU A 97 2.81 -3.19 -1.38
N GLN A 98 3.83 -4.00 -1.10
CA GLN A 98 4.97 -4.17 -1.99
C GLN A 98 4.54 -4.79 -3.33
N ALA A 99 3.69 -5.82 -3.30
CA ALA A 99 3.15 -6.46 -4.50
C ALA A 99 2.35 -5.46 -5.36
N ALA A 100 1.41 -4.73 -4.76
CA ALA A 100 0.62 -3.72 -5.46
C ALA A 100 1.51 -2.61 -6.05
N PHE A 101 2.53 -2.17 -5.30
CA PHE A 101 3.48 -1.17 -5.79
C PHE A 101 4.29 -1.68 -6.99
N LEU A 102 4.71 -2.94 -6.98
CA LEU A 102 5.40 -3.56 -8.11
C LEU A 102 4.50 -3.63 -9.35
N GLU A 103 3.21 -3.93 -9.16
CA GLU A 103 2.23 -3.94 -10.25
C GLU A 103 2.06 -2.54 -10.87
N VAL A 104 1.95 -1.50 -10.04
CA VAL A 104 1.94 -0.10 -10.52
C VAL A 104 3.16 0.20 -11.37
N LYS A 105 4.38 -0.17 -10.91
CA LYS A 105 5.62 0.06 -11.65
C LYS A 105 5.70 -0.70 -12.96
N THR A 106 5.21 -1.94 -12.96
CA THR A 106 5.15 -2.77 -14.16
C THR A 106 4.18 -2.20 -15.17
N ALA A 107 3.00 -1.78 -14.73
CA ALA A 107 1.99 -1.15 -15.58
C ALA A 107 2.48 0.19 -16.14
N GLU A 108 3.15 1.02 -15.35
CA GLU A 108 3.79 2.26 -15.79
C GLU A 108 4.82 2.00 -16.91
N ALA A 109 5.69 0.99 -16.74
CA ALA A 109 6.67 0.63 -17.75
C ALA A 109 6.01 0.13 -19.04
N ALA A 110 4.97 -0.69 -18.92
CA ALA A 110 4.23 -1.21 -20.05
C ALA A 110 3.49 -0.11 -20.84
N ILE A 111 2.88 0.86 -20.14
CA ILE A 111 2.25 2.03 -20.77
C ILE A 111 3.30 2.84 -21.53
N ARG A 112 4.43 3.19 -20.89
CA ARG A 112 5.49 3.96 -21.55
C ARG A 112 6.00 3.27 -22.82
N SER A 113 6.26 1.97 -22.73
CA SER A 113 6.73 1.17 -23.87
C SER A 113 5.69 1.13 -25.01
N ALA A 114 4.42 0.85 -24.68
CA ALA A 114 3.35 0.79 -25.67
C ALA A 114 3.06 2.16 -26.32
N SER A 115 3.10 3.24 -25.54
CA SER A 115 2.95 4.61 -26.06
C SER A 115 4.09 4.99 -26.99
N HIS A 116 5.33 4.63 -26.66
CA HIS A 116 6.48 4.89 -27.53
C HIS A 116 6.39 4.11 -28.86
N GLN A 117 5.98 2.84 -28.81
CA GLN A 117 5.74 2.03 -30.00
C GLN A 117 4.67 2.66 -30.90
N LEU A 118 3.53 3.04 -30.31
CA LEU A 118 2.44 3.68 -31.04
C LEU A 118 2.88 4.98 -31.72
N GLN A 119 3.62 5.85 -31.01
CA GLN A 119 4.15 7.09 -31.59
C GLN A 119 5.15 6.83 -32.72
N THR A 120 5.96 5.77 -32.61
CA THR A 120 6.92 5.40 -33.65
C THR A 120 6.21 4.89 -34.91
N GLU A 121 5.15 4.08 -34.74
CA GLU A 121 4.32 3.60 -35.83
C GLU A 121 3.55 4.74 -36.52
N GLU A 122 2.96 5.67 -35.75
CA GLU A 122 2.27 6.85 -36.28
C GLU A 122 3.24 7.73 -37.10
N LYS A 123 4.44 8.02 -36.58
CA LYS A 123 5.47 8.77 -37.33
C LYS A 123 5.91 8.10 -38.62
N ARG A 124 6.11 6.77 -38.59
CA ARG A 124 6.47 6.00 -39.80
C ARG A 124 5.35 6.05 -40.84
N ARG A 125 4.10 5.99 -40.39
CA ARG A 125 2.93 6.09 -41.28
C ARG A 125 2.84 7.47 -41.92
N GLU A 126 2.99 8.53 -41.13
CA GLU A 126 3.01 9.92 -41.63
C GLU A 126 4.13 10.15 -42.65
N GLN A 127 5.34 9.64 -42.39
CA GLN A 127 6.46 9.73 -43.34
C GLN A 127 6.15 9.03 -44.66
N GLY A 128 5.60 7.81 -44.62
CA GLY A 128 5.19 7.09 -45.83
C GLY A 128 4.09 7.81 -46.62
N GLU A 129 3.12 8.41 -45.94
CA GLU A 129 2.07 9.23 -46.57
C GLU A 129 2.67 10.47 -47.27
N ILE A 130 3.64 11.15 -46.64
CA ILE A 130 4.34 12.30 -47.24
C ILE A 130 5.15 11.90 -48.47
N GLU A 131 5.87 10.77 -48.41
CA GLU A 131 6.67 10.26 -49.54
C GLU A 131 5.81 9.88 -50.74
N GLU A 132 4.67 9.20 -50.51
CA GLU A 132 3.68 8.86 -51.55
C GLU A 132 3.13 10.12 -52.24
N VAL A 133 2.76 11.14 -51.46
CA VAL A 133 2.27 12.42 -51.99
C VAL A 133 3.36 13.12 -52.82
N ALA A 134 4.59 13.19 -52.30
CA ALA A 134 5.73 13.79 -53.00
C ALA A 134 6.01 13.08 -54.34
N LYS A 135 6.00 11.74 -54.34
CA LYS A 135 6.18 10.93 -55.55
C LYS A 135 5.07 11.19 -56.58
N THR A 136 3.83 11.28 -56.12
CA THR A 136 2.67 11.55 -56.99
C THR A 136 2.75 12.92 -57.65
N ILE A 137 3.16 13.95 -56.89
CA ILE A 137 3.37 15.31 -57.43
C ILE A 137 4.51 15.32 -58.45
N PHE A 138 5.63 14.68 -58.14
CA PHE A 138 6.78 14.61 -59.04
C PHE A 138 6.44 13.96 -60.38
N LEU A 139 5.73 12.82 -60.36
CA LEU A 139 5.31 12.12 -61.57
C LEU A 139 4.36 12.99 -62.43
N ARG A 140 3.47 13.76 -61.82
CA ARG A 140 2.59 14.69 -62.53
C ARG A 140 3.33 15.87 -63.18
N GLN A 141 4.48 16.29 -62.66
CA GLN A 141 5.28 17.38 -63.21
C GLN A 141 6.18 16.93 -64.38
N GLN A 142 6.46 15.63 -64.51
CA GLN A 142 7.21 15.05 -65.62
C GLN A 142 6.33 14.59 -66.80
N SER A 143 5.01 14.60 -66.62
CA SER A 143 4.01 14.26 -67.65
C SER A 143 3.56 15.51 -68.41
#